data_AF-A0A7D9I9H7-F1
#
_entry.id   AF-A0A7D9I9H7-F1
#
_cell.length_a   1.000
_cell.length_b   1.000
_cell.length_c   1.000
_cell.angle_alpha   90.00
_cell.angle_beta   90.00
_cell.angle_gamma   90.00
#
_symmetry.space_group_name_H-M   'P 1'
#
loop_
_entity.id
_entity.type
_entity.pdbx_description
1 polymer ?
#
loop_
_entity_poly.entity_id
_entity_poly.type
_entity_poly.pdbx_seq_one_letter_code
_entity_poly.pdbx_strand_id
1 'polypeptide(L)'
;MCLRNMCDDDVSCPAYPQASCRMNYCGHCSAEFVFPNGTIADCGKQDVTLKQRSVQCEDKNNTMYICSSSLCKGQTCARNPKATCRVPPFSCDCAVEFYDEDGNKVDCLTECQRKRKDLETGPLLVGAYKPSCDEDGTYSPVQCHGSTGYCWCAFSDGTEWPGTRVRGQPDCTENKRPSIR
;
A
#
# COMPACT_ATOMS: atom_id res chain seq x y z
N MET A 1 -0.96 4.47 28.24
CA MET A 1 -2.28 3.82 28.22
C MET A 1 -2.20 2.63 27.28
N CYS A 2 -2.67 1.44 27.67
CA CYS A 2 -2.65 0.27 26.79
C CYS A 2 -3.74 0.39 25.72
N LEU A 3 -3.33 0.34 24.45
CA LEU A 3 -4.23 0.55 23.31
C LEU A 3 -5.14 -0.66 23.04
N ARG A 4 -4.82 -1.83 23.62
CA ARG A 4 -5.61 -3.06 23.52
C ARG A 4 -5.43 -3.91 24.79
N ASN A 5 -6.47 -4.63 25.17
CA ASN A 5 -6.44 -5.63 26.22
C ASN A 5 -5.78 -6.89 25.65
N MET A 6 -4.59 -7.26 26.13
CA MET A 6 -3.88 -8.47 25.66
C MET A 6 -4.55 -9.78 26.14
N CYS A 7 -5.67 -9.71 26.87
CA CYS A 7 -6.48 -10.87 27.24
C CYS A 7 -7.74 -11.01 26.35
N ASP A 8 -7.95 -10.15 25.35
CA ASP A 8 -9.21 -10.09 24.59
C ASP A 8 -9.27 -10.97 23.32
N ASP A 9 -8.22 -11.68 22.91
CA ASP A 9 -8.29 -12.60 21.76
C ASP A 9 -7.28 -13.76 21.90
N ASP A 10 -7.76 -15.01 22.01
CA ASP A 10 -7.00 -16.29 21.88
C ASP A 10 -5.82 -16.57 22.84
N VAL A 11 -5.70 -15.84 23.95
CA VAL A 11 -4.63 -16.04 24.94
C VAL A 11 -5.07 -17.09 25.97
N SER A 12 -4.66 -18.34 25.74
CA SER A 12 -4.87 -19.47 26.64
C SER A 12 -3.54 -20.05 27.12
N CYS A 13 -3.55 -20.65 28.31
CA CYS A 13 -2.39 -21.36 28.85
C CYS A 13 -2.68 -22.87 28.79
N PRO A 14 -2.21 -23.59 27.75
CA PRO A 14 -2.54 -25.01 27.58
C PRO A 14 -2.02 -25.89 28.72
N ALA A 15 -0.91 -25.48 29.34
CA ALA A 15 -0.31 -26.16 30.50
C ALA A 15 -1.17 -26.02 31.77
N TYR A 16 -1.90 -24.90 31.91
CA TYR A 16 -2.71 -24.59 33.09
C TYR A 16 -4.06 -23.98 32.69
N PRO A 17 -5.03 -24.82 32.27
CA PRO A 17 -6.36 -24.36 31.84
C PRO A 17 -7.14 -23.57 32.91
N GLN A 18 -6.80 -23.77 34.18
CA GLN A 18 -7.40 -23.10 35.33
C GLN A 18 -6.82 -21.72 35.63
N ALA A 19 -5.75 -21.29 34.95
CA ALA A 19 -5.16 -19.98 35.14
C ALA A 19 -5.88 -18.93 34.29
N SER A 20 -6.17 -17.76 34.87
CA SER A 20 -6.86 -16.66 34.18
C SER A 20 -5.88 -15.55 33.79
N CYS A 21 -6.04 -14.99 32.59
CA CYS A 21 -5.24 -13.87 32.12
C CYS A 21 -5.60 -12.58 32.88
N ARG A 22 -4.58 -11.88 33.39
CA ARG A 22 -4.70 -10.62 34.13
C ARG A 22 -3.82 -9.56 33.48
N MET A 23 -4.41 -8.42 33.15
CA MET A 23 -3.70 -7.23 32.68
C MET A 23 -2.82 -6.61 33.77
N ASN A 24 -1.63 -6.16 33.39
CA ASN A 24 -0.78 -5.29 34.17
C ASN A 24 -0.54 -3.97 33.41
N TYR A 25 -0.93 -2.87 34.04
CA TYR A 25 -0.86 -1.52 33.48
C TYR A 25 0.33 -0.70 34.02
N CYS A 26 1.18 -1.28 34.87
CA CYS A 26 2.34 -0.59 35.44
C CYS A 26 3.60 -0.80 34.59
N GLY A 27 4.19 0.29 34.08
CA GLY A 27 5.50 0.31 33.42
C GLY A 27 5.48 -0.07 31.93
N HIS A 28 4.91 -1.22 31.58
CA HIS A 28 4.72 -1.69 30.20
C HIS A 28 3.43 -2.51 30.11
N CYS A 29 2.70 -2.40 28.98
CA CYS A 29 1.49 -3.20 28.76
C CYS A 29 1.86 -4.68 28.71
N SER A 30 1.50 -5.40 29.76
CA SER A 30 1.83 -6.81 29.93
C SER A 30 0.63 -7.55 30.49
N ALA A 31 0.59 -8.86 30.27
CA ALA A 31 -0.43 -9.74 30.80
C ALA A 31 0.23 -10.94 31.47
N GLU A 32 -0.34 -11.39 32.59
CA GLU A 32 0.14 -12.52 33.36
C GLU A 32 -1.00 -13.52 33.56
N PHE A 33 -0.69 -14.81 33.56
CA PHE A 33 -1.66 -15.82 33.96
C PHE A 33 -1.60 -16.03 35.47
N VAL A 34 -2.75 -15.99 36.13
CA VAL A 34 -2.84 -16.08 37.58
C VAL A 34 -3.79 -17.22 37.95
N PHE A 35 -3.35 -18.07 38.87
CA PHE A 35 -4.20 -19.11 39.46
C PHE A 35 -5.26 -18.52 40.39
N PRO A 36 -6.33 -19.27 40.73
CA PRO A 36 -7.35 -18.81 41.68
C PRO A 36 -6.79 -18.46 43.08
N ASN A 37 -5.64 -19.01 43.45
CA ASN A 37 -4.93 -18.71 44.70
C ASN A 37 -4.06 -17.43 44.63
N GLY A 38 -4.06 -16.71 43.50
CA GLY A 38 -3.30 -15.48 43.29
C GLY A 38 -1.84 -15.67 42.87
N THR A 39 -1.36 -16.91 42.73
CA THR A 39 0.01 -17.17 42.24
C THR A 39 0.10 -17.06 40.72
N ILE A 40 1.24 -16.58 40.23
CA ILE A 40 1.48 -16.43 38.79
C ILE A 40 1.81 -17.81 38.20
N ALA A 41 1.10 -18.18 37.14
CA ALA A 41 1.34 -19.42 36.40
C ALA A 41 2.47 -19.22 35.38
N ASP A 42 3.52 -20.04 35.48
CA ASP A 42 4.59 -20.08 34.49
C ASP A 42 4.15 -20.92 33.28
N CYS A 43 3.43 -20.29 32.37
CA CYS A 43 2.94 -20.92 31.13
C CYS A 43 4.06 -21.13 30.09
N GLY A 44 5.33 -21.05 30.50
CA GLY A 44 6.47 -20.97 29.60
C GLY A 44 6.44 -19.67 28.81
N LYS A 45 7.55 -19.32 28.15
CA LYS A 45 7.60 -18.21 27.18
C LYS A 45 6.79 -18.52 25.91
N GLN A 46 5.55 -19.01 26.02
CA GLN A 46 4.56 -18.70 25.01
C GLN A 46 4.28 -17.23 25.19
N ASP A 47 5.14 -16.46 24.53
CA ASP A 47 4.94 -15.10 24.09
C ASP A 47 3.45 -14.81 23.92
N VAL A 48 2.84 -14.27 24.98
CA VAL A 48 1.81 -13.25 24.87
C VAL A 48 2.50 -11.92 24.54
N THR A 49 3.67 -11.92 23.90
CA THR A 49 3.85 -10.91 22.88
C THR A 49 2.80 -11.25 21.84
N LEU A 50 2.02 -10.24 21.48
CA LEU A 50 1.41 -10.24 20.16
C LEU A 50 2.48 -10.83 19.22
N LYS A 51 2.12 -11.73 18.31
CA LYS A 51 2.60 -11.50 16.94
C LYS A 51 2.05 -10.13 16.53
N GLN A 52 2.49 -9.05 17.17
CA GLN A 52 2.95 -7.90 16.45
C GLN A 52 3.93 -8.60 15.55
N ARG A 53 3.56 -8.79 14.29
CA ARG A 53 4.55 -8.62 13.25
C ARG A 53 5.26 -7.35 13.70
N SER A 54 6.39 -7.51 14.38
CA SER A 54 7.31 -6.43 14.64
C SER A 54 7.45 -5.85 13.25
N VAL A 55 6.92 -4.66 13.05
CA VAL A 55 7.06 -3.97 11.77
C VAL A 55 8.56 -3.70 11.73
N GLN A 56 9.29 -4.64 11.14
CA GLN A 56 10.72 -4.54 10.92
C GLN A 56 10.84 -3.61 9.74
N CYS A 57 11.09 -2.35 10.04
CA CYS A 57 11.36 -1.37 9.00
C CYS A 57 12.74 -1.70 8.43
N GLU A 58 12.77 -2.17 7.19
CA GLU A 58 14.01 -2.47 6.47
C GLU A 58 14.78 -1.19 6.07
N ASP A 59 14.23 -0.02 6.38
CA ASP A 59 14.92 1.26 6.26
C ASP A 59 16.16 1.30 7.16
N LYS A 60 17.20 2.03 6.71
CA LYS A 60 18.53 2.11 7.35
C LYS A 60 18.54 2.51 8.85
N ASN A 61 17.41 2.95 9.39
CA ASN A 61 17.23 3.42 10.77
C ASN A 61 16.22 2.60 11.59
N ASN A 62 15.60 1.56 11.02
CA ASN A 62 14.59 0.71 11.67
C ASN A 62 13.57 1.50 12.52
N THR A 63 13.14 2.66 12.00
CA THR A 63 12.32 3.62 12.75
C THR A 63 10.85 3.46 12.37
N MET A 64 10.03 3.18 13.38
CA MET A 64 8.58 3.17 13.26
C MET A 64 8.02 4.58 13.50
N TYR A 65 7.18 5.08 12.60
CA TYR A 65 6.54 6.38 12.72
C TYR A 65 5.11 6.25 13.26
N ILE A 66 4.69 7.24 14.04
CA ILE A 66 3.28 7.44 14.39
C ILE A 66 2.66 8.27 13.28
N CYS A 67 1.72 7.67 12.55
CA CYS A 67 1.17 8.27 11.34
C CYS A 67 -0.19 8.92 11.61
N SER A 68 -0.44 10.05 10.95
CA SER A 68 -1.69 10.78 11.07
C SER A 68 -2.64 10.46 9.93
N SER A 69 -3.92 10.25 10.24
CA SER A 69 -4.98 10.12 9.24
C SER A 69 -5.18 11.37 8.39
N SER A 70 -4.58 12.51 8.78
CA SER A 70 -4.58 13.73 7.97
C SER A 70 -3.91 13.56 6.61
N LEU A 71 -3.04 12.55 6.43
CA LEU A 71 -2.45 12.23 5.12
C LEU A 71 -3.49 11.77 4.09
N CYS A 72 -4.68 11.33 4.53
CA CYS A 72 -5.79 11.03 3.63
C CYS A 72 -6.47 12.29 3.06
N LYS A 73 -6.16 13.49 3.55
CA LYS A 73 -6.82 14.71 3.11
C LYS A 73 -6.47 15.00 1.64
N GLY A 74 -7.48 14.94 0.77
CA GLY A 74 -7.32 15.17 -0.67
C GLY A 74 -6.79 13.96 -1.46
N GLN A 75 -6.58 12.83 -0.79
CA GLN A 75 -6.20 11.58 -1.46
C GLN A 75 -7.43 10.90 -2.03
N THR A 76 -7.36 10.50 -3.29
CA THR A 76 -8.44 9.79 -3.99
C THR A 76 -7.87 8.61 -4.76
N CYS A 77 -8.70 7.59 -4.97
CA CYS A 77 -8.32 6.41 -5.71
C CYS A 77 -8.93 6.47 -7.10
N ALA A 78 -8.11 6.77 -8.12
CA ALA A 78 -8.59 6.97 -9.50
C ALA A 78 -9.35 5.76 -10.04
N ARG A 79 -8.90 4.54 -9.72
CA ARG A 79 -9.51 3.29 -10.20
C ARG A 79 -10.73 2.85 -9.40
N ASN A 80 -10.82 3.24 -8.13
CA ASN A 80 -11.90 2.88 -7.22
C ASN A 80 -12.37 4.12 -6.44
N PRO A 81 -13.22 4.98 -7.03
CA PRO A 81 -13.63 6.25 -6.41
C PRO A 81 -14.33 6.08 -5.04
N LYS A 82 -14.91 4.90 -4.78
CA LYS A 82 -15.54 4.54 -3.50
C LYS A 82 -14.58 4.04 -2.43
N ALA A 83 -13.31 3.80 -2.78
CA ALA A 83 -12.36 3.22 -1.85
C ALA A 83 -12.11 4.16 -0.66
N THR A 84 -12.08 3.58 0.54
CA THR A 84 -11.80 4.32 1.76
C THR A 84 -10.31 4.45 1.95
N CYS A 85 -9.84 5.69 2.09
CA CYS A 85 -8.45 5.99 2.45
C CYS A 85 -8.18 5.68 3.92
N ARG A 86 -7.08 4.98 4.20
CA ARG A 86 -6.58 4.70 5.55
C ARG A 86 -5.08 4.91 5.60
N VAL A 87 -4.61 5.30 6.78
CA VAL A 87 -3.18 5.42 7.10
C VAL A 87 -2.93 4.50 8.28
N PRO A 88 -2.08 3.47 8.15
CA PRO A 88 -1.72 2.64 9.28
C PRO A 88 -1.12 3.50 10.41
N PRO A 89 -1.63 3.44 11.64
CA PRO A 89 -1.22 4.36 12.72
C PRO A 89 0.25 4.20 13.11
N PHE A 90 0.83 3.03 12.83
CA PHE A 90 2.25 2.72 13.03
C PHE A 90 2.80 2.10 11.73
N SER A 91 3.57 2.87 10.95
CA SER A 91 4.19 2.41 9.69
C SER A 91 5.62 2.95 9.55
N CYS A 92 6.41 2.37 8.65
CA CYS A 92 7.77 2.81 8.32
C CYS A 92 7.80 4.02 7.38
N ASP A 93 6.72 4.24 6.62
CA ASP A 93 6.65 5.26 5.57
C ASP A 93 5.42 6.18 5.67
N CYS A 94 4.52 5.88 6.61
CA CYS A 94 3.18 6.49 6.70
C CYS A 94 2.44 6.53 5.36
N ALA A 95 2.63 5.50 4.52
CA ALA A 95 1.98 5.42 3.22
C ALA A 95 0.46 5.36 3.37
N VAL A 96 -0.20 6.04 2.43
CA VAL A 96 -1.65 6.00 2.28
C VAL A 96 -2.04 4.70 1.59
N GLU A 97 -3.05 4.05 2.14
CA GLU A 97 -3.63 2.83 1.61
C GLU A 97 -5.12 3.03 1.33
N PHE A 98 -5.64 2.34 0.33
CA PHE A 98 -7.05 2.40 -0.04
C PHE A 98 -7.67 1.02 0.08
N TYR A 99 -8.90 0.97 0.56
CA TYR A 99 -9.64 -0.26 0.79
C TYR A 99 -11.02 -0.19 0.14
N ASP A 100 -11.47 -1.29 -0.46
CA ASP A 100 -12.84 -1.41 -0.98
C ASP A 100 -13.88 -1.54 0.14
N GLU A 101 -15.16 -1.66 -0.25
CA GLU A 101 -16.30 -1.81 0.68
C GLU A 101 -16.21 -3.10 1.51
N ASP A 102 -15.53 -4.13 0.99
CA ASP A 102 -15.31 -5.42 1.64
C ASP A 102 -14.07 -5.41 2.57
N GLY A 103 -13.31 -4.30 2.60
CA GLY A 103 -12.13 -4.14 3.43
C GLY A 103 -10.85 -4.73 2.81
N ASN A 104 -10.83 -5.06 1.53
CA ASN A 104 -9.62 -5.48 0.81
C ASN A 104 -8.84 -4.28 0.31
N LYS A 105 -7.51 -4.35 0.42
CA LYS A 105 -6.61 -3.31 -0.10
C LYS A 105 -6.68 -3.28 -1.63
N VAL A 106 -6.90 -2.10 -2.21
CA VAL A 106 -7.00 -1.90 -3.65
C VAL A 106 -5.82 -1.13 -4.22
N ASP A 107 -5.43 -1.48 -5.45
CA ASP A 107 -4.45 -0.73 -6.24
C ASP A 107 -5.12 0.46 -6.94
N CYS A 108 -4.69 1.67 -6.57
CA CYS A 108 -5.21 2.93 -7.11
C CYS A 108 -4.46 3.44 -8.32
N LEU A 109 -3.41 2.74 -8.77
CA LEU A 109 -2.70 3.11 -9.98
C LEU A 109 -3.63 2.98 -11.19
N THR A 110 -3.59 3.99 -12.05
CA THR A 110 -4.21 3.94 -13.37
C THR A 110 -3.51 2.89 -14.24
N GLU A 111 -4.08 2.58 -15.40
CA GLU A 111 -3.44 1.64 -16.33
C GLU A 111 -2.04 2.10 -16.74
N CYS A 112 -1.86 3.38 -17.05
CA CYS A 112 -0.56 3.93 -17.42
C CYS A 112 0.46 3.78 -16.28
N GLN A 113 0.11 4.23 -15.08
CA GLN A 113 1.00 4.22 -13.92
C GLN A 113 1.37 2.79 -13.51
N ARG A 114 0.43 1.85 -13.58
CA ARG A 114 0.70 0.43 -13.31
C ARG A 114 1.68 -0.15 -14.32
N LYS A 115 1.44 0.00 -15.62
CA LYS A 115 2.36 -0.50 -16.66
C LYS A 115 3.76 0.07 -16.49
N ARG A 116 3.86 1.36 -16.14
CA ARG A 116 5.14 2.01 -15.84
C ARG A 116 5.83 1.38 -14.63
N LYS A 117 5.11 1.19 -13.52
CA LYS A 117 5.63 0.58 -12.29
C LYS A 117 6.08 -0.86 -12.50
N ASP A 118 5.28 -1.66 -13.20
CA ASP A 118 5.60 -3.07 -13.50
C ASP A 118 6.91 -3.20 -14.27
N LEU A 119 7.22 -2.26 -15.17
CA LEU A 119 8.50 -2.20 -15.89
C LEU A 119 9.67 -1.70 -15.03
N GLU A 120 9.39 -0.94 -13.98
CA GLU A 120 10.40 -0.45 -13.03
C GLU A 120 10.75 -1.50 -11.97
N THR A 121 9.76 -2.26 -11.49
CA THR A 121 9.93 -3.27 -10.43
C THR A 121 10.07 -4.69 -10.95
N GLY A 122 9.68 -4.94 -12.19
CA GLY A 122 9.73 -6.25 -12.81
C GLY A 122 11.11 -6.63 -13.37
N PRO A 123 11.22 -7.77 -14.06
CA PRO A 123 12.43 -8.16 -14.77
C PRO A 123 12.87 -7.06 -15.74
N LEU A 124 14.17 -6.79 -15.83
CA LEU A 124 14.71 -5.79 -16.75
C LEU A 124 14.46 -6.21 -18.20
N LEU A 125 13.36 -5.73 -18.78
CA LEU A 125 13.02 -5.91 -20.18
C LEU A 125 13.68 -4.79 -20.98
N VAL A 126 14.97 -4.98 -21.30
CA VAL A 126 15.73 -4.03 -22.12
C VAL A 126 15.01 -3.85 -23.45
N GLY A 127 14.67 -2.60 -23.75
CA GLY A 127 13.98 -2.24 -24.98
C GLY A 127 12.45 -2.29 -24.92
N ALA A 128 11.84 -2.64 -23.79
CA ALA A 128 10.40 -2.54 -23.61
C ALA A 128 9.91 -1.09 -23.71
N TYR A 129 8.68 -0.92 -24.19
CA TYR A 129 8.02 0.38 -24.20
C TYR A 129 7.56 0.75 -22.79
N LYS A 130 8.11 1.84 -22.26
CA LYS A 130 7.69 2.42 -20.99
C LYS A 130 6.75 3.60 -21.26
N PRO A 131 5.47 3.53 -20.87
CA PRO A 131 4.54 4.60 -21.13
C PRO A 131 4.84 5.84 -20.27
N SER A 132 4.56 7.01 -20.84
CA SER A 132 4.54 8.31 -20.15
C SER A 132 3.13 8.58 -19.64
N CYS A 133 3.03 9.01 -18.39
CA CYS A 133 1.76 9.30 -17.74
C CYS A 133 1.75 10.74 -17.25
N ASP A 134 0.60 11.40 -17.37
CA ASP A 134 0.36 12.71 -16.79
C ASP A 134 0.10 12.60 -15.28
N GLU A 135 0.00 13.75 -14.60
CA GLU A 135 -0.14 13.81 -13.13
C GLU A 135 -1.43 13.15 -12.63
N ASP A 136 -2.50 13.21 -13.42
CA ASP A 136 -3.78 12.54 -13.14
C ASP A 136 -3.74 11.03 -13.42
N GLY A 137 -2.62 10.53 -13.95
CA GLY A 137 -2.39 9.14 -14.30
C GLY A 137 -2.93 8.72 -15.66
N THR A 138 -3.49 9.64 -16.46
CA THR A 138 -3.81 9.35 -17.86
C THR A 138 -2.53 9.21 -18.70
N TYR A 139 -2.64 8.66 -19.90
CA TYR A 139 -1.50 8.62 -20.82
C TYR A 139 -1.22 10.01 -21.37
N SER A 140 0.04 10.44 -21.29
CA SER A 140 0.46 11.71 -21.88
C SER A 140 0.14 11.75 -23.37
N PRO A 141 -0.23 12.92 -23.94
CA PRO A 141 -0.59 13.06 -25.34
C PRO A 141 0.50 12.61 -26.31
N VAL A 142 1.77 12.69 -25.91
CA VAL A 142 2.92 12.17 -26.68
C VAL A 142 3.48 10.95 -25.97
N GLN A 143 3.56 9.84 -26.68
CA GLN A 143 4.19 8.61 -26.23
C GLN A 143 5.42 8.31 -27.07
N CYS A 144 6.50 7.85 -26.42
CA CYS A 144 7.76 7.56 -27.09
C CYS A 144 8.31 6.20 -26.66
N HIS A 145 8.65 5.36 -27.64
CA HIS A 145 9.36 4.11 -27.42
C HIS A 145 10.86 4.32 -27.59
N GLY A 146 11.52 4.62 -26.46
CA GLY A 146 12.94 5.04 -26.46
C GLY A 146 13.90 4.09 -27.17
N SER A 147 13.64 2.77 -27.16
CA SER A 147 14.52 1.78 -27.80
C SER A 147 14.40 1.73 -29.32
N THR A 148 13.25 2.08 -29.87
CA THR A 148 13.01 2.09 -31.33
C THR A 148 13.12 3.50 -31.92
N GLY A 149 13.06 4.53 -31.07
CA GLY A 149 13.07 5.94 -31.45
C GLY A 149 11.75 6.43 -32.07
N TYR A 150 10.70 5.60 -32.03
CA TYR A 150 9.37 6.00 -32.51
C TYR A 150 8.57 6.67 -31.41
N CYS A 151 7.84 7.73 -31.78
CA CYS A 151 6.86 8.38 -30.94
C CYS A 151 5.53 8.54 -31.70
N TRP A 152 4.43 8.67 -30.98
CA TRP A 152 3.08 8.83 -31.52
C TRP A 152 2.23 9.68 -30.59
N CYS A 153 1.10 10.17 -31.11
CA CYS A 153 0.09 10.82 -30.28
C CYS A 153 -0.82 9.76 -29.67
N ALA A 154 -1.22 9.92 -28.41
CA ALA A 154 -2.09 9.01 -27.71
C ALA A 154 -3.34 9.72 -27.17
N PHE A 155 -4.44 8.99 -27.11
CA PHE A 155 -5.61 9.36 -26.31
C PHE A 155 -5.31 9.13 -24.82
N SER A 156 -6.16 9.68 -23.94
CA SER A 156 -5.97 9.59 -22.47
C SER A 156 -6.03 8.16 -21.92
N ASP A 157 -6.64 7.24 -22.67
CA ASP A 157 -6.68 5.79 -22.41
C ASP A 157 -5.41 5.05 -22.89
N GLY A 158 -4.53 5.73 -23.62
CA GLY A 158 -3.29 5.20 -24.17
C GLY A 158 -3.40 4.69 -25.61
N THR A 159 -4.57 4.78 -26.23
CA THR A 159 -4.77 4.38 -27.63
C THR A 159 -4.00 5.31 -28.56
N GLU A 160 -3.23 4.76 -29.50
CA GLU A 160 -2.48 5.53 -30.50
C GLU A 160 -3.44 6.24 -31.48
N TRP A 161 -3.19 7.52 -31.76
CA TRP A 161 -3.86 8.25 -32.84
C TRP A 161 -3.39 7.67 -34.18
N PRO A 162 -4.30 7.21 -35.05
CA PRO A 162 -3.93 6.60 -36.32
C PRO A 162 -3.04 7.53 -37.16
N GLY A 163 -1.92 6.99 -37.65
CA GLY A 163 -1.03 7.69 -38.58
C GLY A 163 -0.09 8.73 -37.95
N THR A 164 0.01 8.80 -36.62
CA THR A 164 0.88 9.77 -35.92
C THR A 164 2.26 9.23 -35.57
N ARG A 165 2.51 7.94 -35.79
CA ARG A 165 3.77 7.29 -35.45
C ARG A 165 4.93 7.72 -36.35
N VAL A 166 5.90 8.41 -35.77
CA VAL A 166 7.07 8.97 -36.45
C VAL A 166 8.35 8.70 -35.66
N ARG A 167 9.51 8.84 -36.30
CA ARG A 167 10.78 8.95 -35.56
C ARG A 167 10.99 10.41 -35.15
N GLY A 168 11.24 10.66 -33.87
CA GLY A 168 11.31 12.01 -33.31
C GLY A 168 9.97 12.50 -32.78
N GLN A 169 9.69 13.81 -32.86
CA GLN A 169 8.55 14.42 -32.18
C GLN A 169 7.28 14.45 -33.06
N PRO A 170 6.17 13.84 -32.63
CA PRO A 170 4.89 13.92 -33.33
C PRO A 170 4.18 15.25 -33.06
N ASP A 171 3.31 15.67 -33.98
CA ASP A 171 2.44 16.83 -33.83
C ASP A 171 1.08 16.39 -33.28
N CYS A 172 0.87 16.60 -31.98
CA CYS A 172 -0.32 16.21 -31.24
C CYS A 172 -1.24 17.40 -30.93
N THR A 173 -1.31 18.37 -31.84
CA THR A 173 -2.25 19.50 -31.72
C THR A 173 -3.70 19.02 -31.82
N GLU A 174 -4.60 19.63 -31.04
CA GLU A 174 -6.02 19.26 -30.97
C GLU A 174 -6.72 19.30 -32.34
N ASN A 175 -6.32 20.21 -33.23
CA ASN A 175 -6.86 20.29 -34.60
C ASN A 175 -6.60 19.04 -35.45
N LYS A 176 -5.64 18.21 -35.06
CA LYS A 176 -5.28 16.95 -35.72
C LYS A 176 -5.80 15.72 -34.98
N ARG A 177 -6.51 15.91 -33.86
CA ARG A 177 -7.04 14.82 -33.05
C ARG A 177 -8.12 14.05 -33.82
N PRO A 178 -7.97 12.73 -34.01
CA PRO A 178 -8.98 11.92 -34.66
C PRO A 178 -10.26 11.88 -33.82
N SER A 179 -11.43 12.03 -34.46
CA SER A 179 -12.71 11.77 -33.80
C SER A 179 -12.95 10.26 -33.74
N ILE A 180 -12.97 9.69 -32.54
CA ILE A 180 -13.38 8.28 -32.35
C ILE A 180 -14.90 8.26 -32.52
N ARG A 181 -15.37 7.56 -33.56
CA ARG A 181 -16.77 7.47 -33.96
C ARG A 181 -17.46 6.28 -33.30
#